data_AF-A0A1Q7WK24-F1
#
_entry.id   AF-A0A1Q7WK24-F1
#
_cell.length_a   1.000
_cell.length_b   1.000
_cell.length_c   1.000
_cell.angle_alpha   90.00
_cell.angle_beta   90.00
_cell.angle_gamma   90.00
#
_symmetry.space_group_name_H-M   'P 1'
#
loop_
_entity.id
_entity.type
_entity.pdbx_description
1 polymer ?
#
loop_
_entity_poly.entity_id
_entity_poly.type
_entity_poly.pdbx_seq_one_letter_code
_entity_poly.pdbx_strand_id
1 'polypeptide(L)'
;MRLSARYLDPEFLQWFGLFGAALTWTVQLVVGFGVTIARCGPANAVLGVDVKAWELALMGTGIALALLAEAAALNILWQTRNVDYGGPPPEGRRHFFALAASIGNVLFLVVIVLSGTGAVFHQPCTQS
;
A
#
# COMPACT_ATOMS: atom_id res chain seq x y z
N MET A 1 0.91 9.61 -23.71
CA MET A 1 1.94 8.64 -23.29
C MET A 1 1.30 7.25 -23.27
N ARG A 2 1.22 6.56 -24.42
CA ARG A 2 0.72 5.17 -24.49
C ARG A 2 1.88 4.27 -24.05
N LEU A 3 2.07 4.17 -22.73
CA LEU A 3 2.95 3.16 -22.17
C LEU A 3 2.50 1.81 -22.71
N SER A 4 3.48 1.01 -23.10
CA SER A 4 3.38 -0.33 -23.65
C SER A 4 2.67 -1.29 -22.66
N ALA A 5 1.36 -1.14 -22.51
CA ALA A 5 0.49 -2.02 -21.72
C ALA A 5 0.32 -3.41 -22.35
N ARG A 6 1.02 -3.71 -23.45
CA ARG A 6 1.00 -5.03 -24.11
C ARG A 6 1.77 -6.12 -23.35
N TYR A 7 2.54 -5.80 -22.32
CA TYR A 7 3.37 -6.77 -21.57
C TYR A 7 2.99 -6.98 -20.10
N LEU A 8 2.04 -6.21 -19.55
CA LEU A 8 1.57 -6.44 -18.19
C LEU A 8 0.40 -7.40 -18.24
N ASP A 9 0.65 -8.64 -17.81
CA ASP A 9 -0.38 -9.67 -17.75
C ASP A 9 -1.58 -9.16 -16.93
N PRO A 10 -2.81 -9.24 -17.47
CA PRO A 10 -3.99 -8.73 -16.77
C PRO A 10 -4.22 -9.44 -15.43
N GLU A 11 -3.75 -10.68 -15.31
CA GLU A 11 -3.75 -11.42 -14.04
C GLU A 11 -2.80 -10.80 -13.01
N PHE A 12 -1.59 -10.38 -13.41
CA PHE A 12 -0.66 -9.71 -12.51
C PHE A 12 -1.23 -8.38 -11.99
N LEU A 13 -1.82 -7.56 -12.89
CA LEU A 13 -2.46 -6.31 -12.50
C LEU A 13 -3.62 -6.52 -11.53
N GLN A 14 -4.38 -7.61 -11.68
CA GLN A 14 -5.47 -7.95 -10.78
C GLN A 14 -4.95 -8.30 -9.38
N TRP A 15 -3.92 -9.15 -9.28
CA TRP A 15 -3.33 -9.52 -7.99
C TRP A 15 -2.62 -8.36 -7.32
N PHE A 16 -1.90 -7.56 -8.10
CA PHE A 16 -1.25 -6.35 -7.61
C PHE A 16 -2.27 -5.31 -7.12
N GLY A 17 -3.35 -5.08 -7.87
CA GLY A 17 -4.44 -4.21 -7.44
C GLY A 17 -5.12 -4.70 -6.17
N LEU A 18 -5.28 -6.02 -6.00
CA LEU A 18 -5.95 -6.62 -4.84
C LEU A 18 -5.10 -6.57 -3.56
N PHE A 19 -3.79 -6.84 -3.64
CA PHE A 19 -2.93 -6.99 -2.47
C PHE A 19 -1.89 -5.90 -2.29
N GLY A 20 -1.65 -5.06 -3.30
CA GLY A 20 -0.55 -4.10 -3.33
C GLY A 20 -0.56 -3.15 -2.13
N ALA A 21 -1.68 -2.46 -1.87
CA ALA A 21 -1.77 -1.53 -0.74
C ALA A 21 -1.72 -2.25 0.62
N ALA A 22 -2.35 -3.42 0.73
CA ALA A 22 -2.37 -4.21 1.97
C ALA A 22 -0.96 -4.71 2.37
N LEU A 23 -0.21 -5.25 1.41
CA LEU A 23 1.17 -5.70 1.63
C LEU A 23 2.08 -4.52 1.94
N THR A 24 1.91 -3.41 1.24
CA THR A 24 2.66 -2.18 1.47
C THR A 24 2.46 -1.65 2.88
N TRP A 25 1.20 -1.56 3.32
CA TRP A 25 0.87 -1.19 4.69
C TRP A 25 1.49 -2.15 5.72
N THR A 26 1.45 -3.46 5.45
CA THR A 26 2.06 -4.47 6.33
C THR A 26 3.56 -4.24 6.48
N VAL A 27 4.26 -3.97 5.38
CA VAL A 27 5.69 -3.66 5.40
C VAL A 27 5.96 -2.39 6.19
N GLN A 28 5.19 -1.32 5.97
CA GLN A 28 5.30 -0.09 6.74
C GLN A 28 5.13 -0.34 8.25
N LEU A 29 4.14 -1.15 8.64
CA LEU A 29 3.87 -1.47 10.03
C LEU A 29 5.03 -2.24 10.68
N VAL A 30 5.50 -3.31 10.04
CA VAL A 30 6.56 -4.17 10.59
C VAL A 30 7.90 -3.42 10.65
N VAL A 31 8.25 -2.69 9.60
CA VAL A 31 9.52 -1.95 9.57
C VAL A 31 9.48 -0.76 10.53
N GLY A 32 8.38 0.01 10.58
CA GLY A 32 8.23 1.13 11.53
C GLY A 32 8.31 0.67 12.98
N PHE A 33 7.71 -0.48 13.30
CA PHE A 33 7.87 -1.10 14.62
C PHE A 33 9.33 -1.46 14.93
N GLY A 34 10.03 -2.07 13.98
CA GLY A 34 11.46 -2.39 14.11
C GLY A 34 12.34 -1.16 14.30
N VAL A 35 12.08 -0.08 13.56
CA VAL A 35 12.77 1.21 13.69
C VAL A 35 12.57 1.80 15.08
N THR A 36 11.35 1.73 15.60
CA THR A 36 11.02 2.21 16.96
C THR A 36 11.78 1.42 18.03
N ILE A 37 11.83 0.09 17.93
CA ILE A 37 12.60 -0.76 18.86
C ILE A 37 14.10 -0.44 18.75
N ALA A 38 14.63 -0.31 17.52
CA ALA A 38 16.03 -0.02 17.30
C ALA A 38 16.43 1.32 17.95
N ARG A 39 15.54 2.32 17.92
CA ARG A 39 15.76 3.63 18.55
C ARG A 39 15.80 3.57 20.08
N CYS A 40 14.92 2.80 20.71
CA CYS A 40 14.87 2.68 22.18
C CYS A 40 15.89 1.70 22.76
N GLY A 41 16.51 0.86 21.93
CA GLY A 41 17.50 -0.12 22.35
C GLY A 41 18.95 0.42 22.35
N PRO A 42 19.89 -0.29 23.01
CA PRO A 42 21.32 0.05 22.99
C PRO A 42 21.92 -0.03 21.58
N ALA A 43 21.26 -0.74 20.65
CA ALA A 43 21.63 -0.84 19.25
C ALA A 43 21.68 0.51 18.53
N ASN A 44 20.90 1.51 18.96
CA ASN A 44 20.91 2.84 18.33
C ASN A 44 22.28 3.54 18.46
N ALA A 45 23.03 3.28 19.54
CA ALA A 45 24.34 3.87 19.75
C ALA A 45 25.36 3.46 18.66
N VAL A 46 25.13 2.32 18.00
CA VAL A 46 25.98 1.78 16.93
C VAL A 46 25.38 2.05 15.55
N LEU A 47 24.05 1.99 15.41
CA LEU A 47 23.36 2.09 14.11
C LEU A 47 22.97 3.51 13.71
N GLY A 48 22.85 4.46 14.66
CA GLY A 48 22.51 5.86 14.35
C GLY A 48 21.15 6.02 13.64
N VAL A 49 20.13 5.30 14.07
CA VAL A 49 18.82 5.24 13.38
C VAL A 49 18.06 6.55 13.60
N ASP A 50 17.81 7.27 12.49
CA ASP A 50 16.88 8.39 12.47
C ASP A 50 15.46 7.93 12.16
N VAL A 51 14.63 7.87 13.20
CA VAL A 51 13.22 7.43 13.10
C VAL A 51 12.43 8.32 12.14
N LYS A 52 12.64 9.64 12.16
CA LYS A 52 11.83 10.54 11.32
C LYS A 52 12.11 10.32 9.83
N ALA A 53 13.38 10.17 9.46
CA ALA A 53 13.75 9.87 8.08
C ALA A 53 13.17 8.53 7.62
N TRP A 54 13.23 7.49 8.46
CA TRP A 54 12.65 6.18 8.16
C TRP A 54 11.13 6.21 8.01
N GLU A 55 10.41 6.83 8.95
CA GLU A 55 8.95 6.91 8.89
C GLU A 55 8.46 7.73 7.68
N LEU A 56 9.16 8.82 7.33
CA LEU A 56 8.87 9.58 6.11
C LEU A 56 9.13 8.76 4.84
N ALA A 57 10.23 7.99 4.80
CA ALA A 57 10.55 7.13 3.67
C ALA A 57 9.53 6.00 3.51
N LEU A 58 9.13 5.35 4.61
CA LEU A 58 8.11 4.30 4.63
C LEU A 58 6.75 4.84 4.18
N MET A 59 6.33 5.98 4.73
CA MET A 59 5.07 6.63 4.36
C MET A 59 5.08 7.06 2.88
N GLY A 60 6.15 7.70 2.41
CA GLY A 60 6.26 8.15 1.02
C GLY A 60 6.22 6.98 0.02
N THR A 61 6.99 5.93 0.30
CA THR A 61 6.99 4.70 -0.51
C THR A 61 5.63 4.01 -0.43
N GLY A 62 5.01 4.02 0.76
CA GLY A 62 3.72 3.43 1.02
C GLY A 62 2.60 4.06 0.20
N ILE A 63 2.54 5.39 0.19
CA ILE A 63 1.60 6.17 -0.62
C ILE A 63 1.80 5.86 -2.10
N ALA A 64 3.05 5.86 -2.59
CA ALA A 64 3.33 5.61 -4.00
C ALA A 64 2.84 4.22 -4.45
N LEU A 65 3.13 3.18 -3.69
CA LEU A 65 2.72 1.81 -4.01
C LEU A 65 1.20 1.61 -3.89
N ALA A 66 0.56 2.22 -2.88
CA ALA A 66 -0.89 2.18 -2.74
C ALA A 66 -1.60 2.89 -3.92
N LEU A 67 -1.08 4.02 -4.39
CA LEU A 67 -1.60 4.72 -5.58
C LEU A 67 -1.42 3.90 -6.86
N LEU A 68 -0.29 3.19 -7.00
CA LEU A 68 -0.08 2.28 -8.12
C LEU A 68 -1.05 1.08 -8.08
N ALA A 69 -1.28 0.51 -6.89
CA ALA A 69 -2.25 -0.56 -6.71
C ALA A 69 -3.68 -0.09 -7.05
N GLU A 70 -4.03 1.13 -6.63
CA GLU A 70 -5.32 1.74 -6.95
C GLU A 70 -5.47 2.00 -8.45
N ALA A 71 -4.44 2.54 -9.11
CA ALA A 71 -4.45 2.74 -10.55
C ALA A 71 -4.63 1.41 -11.31
N ALA A 72 -4.06 0.31 -10.81
CA ALA A 72 -4.26 -1.02 -11.39
C ALA A 72 -5.72 -1.50 -11.24
N ALA A 73 -6.32 -1.33 -10.05
CA ALA A 73 -7.72 -1.68 -9.80
C ALA A 73 -8.68 -0.85 -10.68
N LEU A 74 -8.48 0.46 -10.76
CA LEU A 74 -9.28 1.37 -11.59
C LEU A 74 -9.16 1.06 -13.08
N ASN A 75 -7.96 0.67 -13.55
CA ASN A 75 -7.76 0.25 -14.93
C ASN A 75 -8.61 -1.00 -15.27
N ILE A 76 -8.68 -1.98 -14.36
CA ILE A 76 -9.51 -3.18 -14.55
C ILE A 76 -11.00 -2.82 -14.50
N LEU A 77 -11.42 -1.93 -13.59
CA LEU A 77 -12.81 -1.44 -13.52
C LEU A 77 -13.22 -0.71 -14.81
N TRP A 78 -12.34 0.11 -15.38
CA TRP A 78 -12.61 0.75 -16.66
C TRP A 78 -12.70 -0.24 -17.82
N GLN A 79 -11.85 -1.26 -17.86
CA GLN A 79 -11.90 -2.31 -18.88
C GLN A 79 -13.17 -3.17 -18.76
N THR A 80 -13.67 -3.37 -17.54
CA THR A 80 -14.84 -4.22 -17.24
C THR A 80 -16.14 -3.43 -17.01
N ARG A 81 -16.17 -2.13 -17.32
CA ARG A 81 -17.31 -1.24 -16.98
C ARG A 81 -18.65 -1.62 -17.62
N ASN A 82 -18.63 -2.36 -18.72
CA ASN A 82 -19.83 -2.79 -19.45
C ASN A 82 -20.29 -4.20 -19.04
N VAL A 83 -19.60 -4.84 -18.10
CA VAL A 83 -19.89 -6.18 -17.63
C VAL A 83 -20.93 -6.08 -16.53
N ASP A 84 -21.96 -6.91 -16.60
CA ASP A 84 -22.97 -6.98 -15.55
C ASP A 84 -22.34 -7.53 -14.26
N TYR A 85 -22.75 -7.02 -13.10
CA TYR A 85 -22.17 -7.38 -11.80
C TYR A 85 -22.33 -8.88 -11.50
N GLY A 86 -23.41 -9.49 -11.99
CA GLY A 86 -23.68 -10.93 -11.94
C GLY A 86 -23.27 -11.71 -13.20
N GLY A 87 -22.49 -11.09 -14.09
CA GLY A 87 -22.10 -11.69 -15.36
C GLY A 87 -21.29 -12.99 -15.20
N PRO A 88 -21.33 -13.89 -16.19
CA PRO A 88 -20.59 -15.14 -16.13
C PRO A 88 -19.07 -14.89 -16.06
N PRO A 89 -18.29 -15.80 -15.46
CA PRO A 89 -16.83 -15.74 -15.51
C PRO A 89 -16.34 -15.84 -16.96
N PRO A 90 -15.18 -15.23 -17.30
CA PRO A 90 -14.17 -14.67 -16.39
C PRO A 90 -14.35 -13.19 -16.04
N GLU A 91 -15.09 -12.42 -16.82
CA GLU A 91 -15.10 -10.95 -16.72
C GLU A 91 -15.84 -10.43 -15.49
N GLY A 92 -17.01 -11.00 -15.15
CA GLY A 92 -17.78 -10.59 -13.96
C GLY A 92 -16.98 -10.78 -12.66
N ARG A 93 -16.21 -11.88 -12.57
CA ARG A 93 -15.31 -12.14 -11.45
C ARG A 93 -14.21 -11.09 -11.33
N ARG A 94 -13.60 -10.66 -12.46
CA ARG A 94 -12.57 -9.62 -12.46
C ARG A 94 -13.13 -8.29 -12.01
N HIS A 95 -14.34 -7.93 -12.45
CA HIS A 95 -15.01 -6.70 -12.06
C HIS A 95 -15.27 -6.65 -10.54
N PHE A 96 -15.82 -7.72 -9.98
CA PHE A 96 -16.06 -7.84 -8.53
C PHE A 96 -14.77 -7.67 -7.72
N PHE A 97 -13.70 -8.39 -8.09
CA PHE A 97 -12.42 -8.26 -7.38
C PHE A 97 -11.80 -6.88 -7.53
N ALA A 98 -11.92 -6.25 -8.70
CA ALA A 98 -11.39 -4.91 -8.91
C ALA A 98 -12.15 -3.85 -8.08
N LEU A 99 -13.46 -4.01 -7.88
CA LEU A 99 -14.26 -3.15 -7.00
C LEU A 99 -13.86 -3.33 -5.53
N ALA A 100 -13.74 -4.59 -5.08
CA ALA A 100 -13.29 -4.88 -3.72
C ALA A 100 -11.86 -4.35 -3.47
N ALA A 101 -10.97 -4.52 -4.46
CA ALA A 101 -9.62 -4.01 -4.44
C ALA A 101 -9.58 -2.48 -4.35
N SER A 102 -10.39 -1.75 -5.12
CA SER A 102 -10.37 -0.28 -5.08
C SER A 102 -10.80 0.26 -3.72
N ILE A 103 -11.87 -0.29 -3.14
CA ILE A 103 -12.31 0.08 -1.79
C ILE A 103 -11.23 -0.24 -0.76
N GLY A 104 -10.63 -1.43 -0.84
CA GLY A 104 -9.55 -1.86 0.04
C GLY A 104 -8.32 -0.96 -0.05
N ASN A 105 -7.87 -0.63 -1.26
CA ASN A 105 -6.71 0.22 -1.49
C ASN A 105 -6.91 1.64 -0.94
N VAL A 106 -8.10 2.23 -1.11
CA VAL A 106 -8.44 3.52 -0.49
C VAL A 106 -8.35 3.45 1.03
N LEU A 107 -8.89 2.39 1.63
CA LEU A 107 -8.79 2.17 3.08
C LEU A 107 -7.32 2.04 3.52
N PHE A 108 -6.52 1.23 2.85
CA PHE A 108 -5.10 1.05 3.19
C PHE A 108 -4.27 2.32 2.95
N LEU A 109 -4.58 3.11 1.93
CA LEU A 109 -3.94 4.41 1.71
C LEU A 109 -4.20 5.35 2.89
N VAL A 110 -5.45 5.41 3.36
CA VAL A 110 -5.81 6.20 4.56
C VAL A 110 -5.05 5.69 5.79
N VAL A 111 -4.99 4.37 6.00
CA VAL A 111 -4.25 3.79 7.14
C VAL A 111 -2.75 4.07 7.03
N ILE A 112 -2.14 3.98 5.85
CA ILE A 112 -0.73 4.32 5.59
C ILE A 112 -0.44 5.77 5.99
N VAL A 113 -1.29 6.71 5.59
CA VAL A 113 -1.13 8.13 5.93
C VAL A 113 -1.31 8.35 7.43
N LEU A 114 -2.37 7.79 8.04
CA LEU A 114 -2.64 7.96 9.47
C LEU A 114 -1.54 7.35 10.34
N SER A 115 -1.07 6.15 10.01
CA SER A 115 0.01 5.49 10.76
C SER A 115 1.34 6.20 10.59
N GLY A 116 1.70 6.58 9.35
CA GLY A 116 2.94 7.31 9.07
C GLY A 116 2.98 8.69 9.74
N THR A 117 1.89 9.45 9.66
CA THR A 117 1.79 10.75 10.37
C THR A 117 1.88 10.57 11.88
N GLY A 118 1.15 9.60 12.45
CA GLY A 118 1.23 9.27 13.87
C GLY A 118 2.67 8.97 14.32
N ALA A 119 3.40 8.16 13.56
CA ALA A 119 4.78 7.79 13.86
C ALA A 119 5.78 8.96 13.78
N VAL A 120 5.57 9.91 12.85
CA VAL A 120 6.44 11.10 12.71
C VAL A 120 6.27 12.09 13.86
N PHE A 121 5.05 12.26 14.36
CA PHE A 121 4.75 13.23 15.42
C PHE A 121 4.93 12.67 16.83
N HIS A 122 4.83 11.35 17.02
CA HIS A 122 5.08 10.74 18.32
C HIS A 122 6.59 10.68 18.60
N GLN A 123 7.02 11.17 19.77
CA GLN A 123 8.38 10.95 20.25
C GLN A 123 8.47 9.52 20.83
N PRO A 124 9.22 8.59 20.23
CA PRO A 124 9.44 7.29 20.84
C PRO A 124 10.38 7.42 22.04
N CYS A 125 10.20 6.54 23.02
CA CYS A 125 11.06 6.39 24.21
C CYS A 125 10.99 7.50 25.28
N THR A 126 10.05 8.46 25.20
CA THR A 126 9.71 9.33 26.33
C THR A 126 8.62 8.66 27.16
N GLN A 127 8.98 7.65 27.95
CA GLN A 127 8.17 7.19 29.07
C GLN A 127 8.76 7.86 30.31
N SER A 128 7.96 8.72 30.96
CA SER A 128 8.28 9.29 32.28
C SER A 128 8.24 8.22 33.36
#